data_AF-A0A151TYX7-F1
#
_entry.id   AF-A0A151TYX7-F1
#
_cell.length_a   1.000
_cell.length_b   1.000
_cell.length_c   1.000
_cell.angle_alpha   90.00
_cell.angle_beta   90.00
_cell.angle_gamma   90.00
#
_symmetry.space_group_name_H-M   'P 1'
#
loop_
_entity.id
_entity.type
_entity.pdbx_description
1 polymer ?
#
loop_
_entity_poly.entity_id
_entity_poly.type
_entity_poly.pdbx_seq_one_letter_code
_entity_poly.pdbx_strand_id
1 'polypeptide(L)' 'MAPFEALYGRRCMTPLWWYQEGESVVVGPELVLQTTEMVRQIQERLRTT' A
#
# COMPACT_ATOMS: atom_id res chain seq x y z
N MET A 1 18.08 23.21 24.19
CA MET A 1 17.69 22.33 23.08
C MET A 1 16.17 22.40 22.97
N ALA A 2 15.65 22.97 21.87
CA ALA A 2 14.21 23.02 21.67
C ALA A 2 13.72 21.62 21.25
N PRO A 3 12.62 21.10 21.83
CA PRO A 3 12.07 19.83 21.41
C PRO A 3 11.64 19.90 19.95
N PHE A 4 11.89 18.82 19.22
CA PHE A 4 11.66 18.66 17.78
C PHE A 4 10.25 19.08 17.33
N GLU A 5 9.27 18.92 18.22
CA GLU A 5 7.86 19.31 18.05
C GLU A 5 7.66 20.81 17.81
N ALA A 6 8.50 21.66 18.41
CA ALA A 6 8.40 23.12 18.29
C ALA A 6 8.87 23.64 16.91
N LEU A 7 9.69 22.86 16.18
CA LEU A 7 10.22 23.26 14.88
C LEU A 7 9.27 22.97 13.73
N TYR A 8 8.45 21.92 13.85
CA TYR A 8 7.68 21.40 12.72
C TYR A 8 6.16 21.39 12.93
N GLY A 9 5.68 21.78 14.12
CA GLY A 9 4.26 22.03 14.37
C GLY A 9 3.31 20.82 14.28
N ARG A 10 3.84 19.62 13.98
CA ARG A 10 3.10 18.34 13.95
C ARG A 10 3.92 17.20 14.58
N ARG A 11 3.21 16.15 15.03
CA ARG A 11 3.82 14.88 15.43
C ARG A 11 4.75 14.43 14.32
N CYS A 12 6.03 14.32 14.63
CA CYS A 12 7.02 13.95 13.65
C CYS A 12 6.88 12.45 13.36
N MET A 13 6.12 12.16 12.30
CA MET A 13 5.92 10.81 11.79
C MET A 13 7.22 10.39 11.11
N THR A 14 7.84 9.33 11.60
CA THR A 14 9.02 8.74 10.96
C THR A 14 8.66 8.28 9.54
N PRO A 15 9.61 8.22 8.60
CA PRO A 15 9.35 7.73 7.23
C PRO A 15 8.70 6.34 7.18
N LEU A 16 8.93 5.52 8.21
CA LEU A 16 8.26 4.22 8.43
C LEU A 16 6.73 4.33 8.53
N TRP A 17 6.19 5.43 9.05
CA TRP A 17 4.74 5.66 9.14
C TRP A 17 4.11 6.09 7.81
N TRP A 18 4.90 6.65 6.88
CA TRP A 18 4.40 7.00 5.54
C TRP A 18 4.07 5.76 4.70
N TYR A 19 4.79 4.66 4.92
CA TYR A 19 4.56 3.39 4.24
C TYR A 19 3.24 2.72 4.67
N GLN A 20 2.72 3.07 5.85
CA GLN A 20 1.59 2.38 6.44
C GLN A 20 0.22 2.96 6.05
N GLU A 21 0.16 4.23 5.61
CA GLU A 21 -1.12 4.92 5.29
C GLU A 21 -1.28 5.29 3.81
N GLY A 22 -0.26 5.10 2.98
CA GLY A 22 -0.28 5.49 1.55
C GLY A 22 -0.19 4.34 0.53
N GLU A 23 0.22 3.14 0.94
CA GLU A 23 0.43 2.02 0.02
C GLU A 23 -0.69 0.98 0.00
N SER A 24 -1.63 1.05 0.96
CA SER A 24 -3.02 0.71 0.63
C SER A 24 -3.59 1.87 -0.20
N VAL A 25 -2.94 2.14 -1.33
CA VAL A 25 -3.55 2.85 -2.45
C VAL A 25 -4.96 2.30 -2.50
N VAL A 26 -5.93 3.20 -2.48
CA VAL A 26 -7.34 2.88 -2.71
C VAL A 26 -7.40 2.35 -4.14
N VAL A 27 -6.95 1.13 -4.33
CA VAL A 27 -7.04 0.36 -5.55
C VAL A 27 -8.52 0.14 -5.67
N GLY A 28 -9.15 0.92 -6.57
CA GLY A 28 -10.58 0.84 -6.77
C GLY A 28 -11.01 -0.63 -6.94
N PRO A 29 -12.24 -0.99 -6.54
CA PRO A 29 -12.74 -2.36 -6.63
C PRO A 29 -12.48 -2.99 -8.01
N GLU A 30 -12.52 -2.19 -9.06
CA GLU A 30 -12.21 -2.57 -10.44
C GLU A 30 -10.80 -3.14 -10.63
N LEU A 31 -9.77 -2.50 -10.08
CA LEU A 31 -8.39 -2.94 -10.25
C LEU A 31 -8.09 -4.18 -9.38
N VAL A 32 -8.75 -4.31 -8.22
CA VAL A 32 -8.71 -5.55 -7.43
C VAL A 32 -9.35 -6.70 -8.22
N LEU A 33 -10.52 -6.49 -8.82
CA LEU A 33 -11.18 -7.51 -9.64
C LEU A 33 -10.33 -7.92 -10.84
N GLN A 34 -9.78 -6.96 -11.59
CA GLN A 34 -8.92 -7.22 -12.74
C GLN A 34 -7.67 -8.02 -12.35
N THR A 35 -7.01 -7.66 -11.25
CA THR A 35 -5.83 -8.39 -10.77
C THR A 35 -6.17 -9.79 -10.28
N THR A 36 -7.31 -9.97 -9.59
CA THR A 36 -7.76 -11.30 -9.16
C THR A 36 -8.06 -12.24 -10.33
N GLU A 37 -8.67 -11.73 -11.41
CA GLU A 37 -8.95 -12.54 -12.60
C GLU A 37 -7.65 -12.92 -13.33
N MET A 38 -6.69 -12.00 -13.43
CA MET A 38 -5.37 -12.31 -14.00
C MET A 38 -4.64 -13.39 -13.18
N VAL A 39 -4.69 -13.32 -11.85
CA VAL A 39 -4.12 -14.34 -10.96
C VAL A 39 -4.80 -15.70 -11.17
N ARG A 40 -6.14 -15.73 -11.32
CA ARG A 40 -6.89 -16.97 -11.60
C ARG A 40 -6.44 -17.63 -12.91
N GLN A 41 -6.28 -16.85 -13.97
CA GLN A 41 -5.80 -17.36 -15.26
C GLN A 41 -4.39 -17.94 -15.17
N ILE A 42 -3.49 -17.29 -14.42
CA ILE A 42 -2.13 -17.81 -14.21
C ILE A 42 -2.18 -19.14 -13.45
N GLN A 43 -2.99 -19.24 -12.39
CA GLN A 43 -3.16 -20.48 -11.63
C GLN A 43 -3.72 -21.63 -12.48
N GLU A 44 -4.69 -21.35 -13.35
CA GLU A 44 -5.24 -22.36 -14.26
C GLU A 44 -4.18 -22.90 -15.22
N ARG A 45 -3.36 -22.01 -15.82
CA ARG A 45 -2.25 -22.39 -16.71
C ARG A 45 -1.17 -23.19 -16.00
N LEU A 46 -0.88 -22.87 -14.74
CA LEU A 46 0.07 -23.62 -13.92
C LEU A 46 -0.45 -25.01 -13.53
N ARG A 47 -1.77 -25.19 -13.43
CA ARG A 47 -2.39 -26.51 -13.13
C ARG A 47 -2.54 -27.41 -14.35
N THR A 48 -2.54 -26.83 -15.54
CA THR A 48 -2.60 -27.57 -16.81
C THR A 48 -1.23 -28.02 -17.32
N THR A 49 -0.14 -27.52 -16.71
CA THR A 49 1.23 -28.01 -16.93
C THR A 49 1.55 -29.06 -15.87
#